data_AF-A0A3N5XE80-F1
#
_entry.id   AF-A0A3N5XE80-F1
#
_cell.length_a   1.000
_cell.length_b   1.000
_cell.length_c   1.000
_cell.angle_alpha   90.00
_cell.angle_beta   90.00
_cell.angle_gamma   90.00
#
_symmetry.space_group_name_H-M   'P 1'
#
loop_
_entity.id
_entity.type
_entity.pdbx_description
1 polymer ?
#
loop_
_entity_poly.entity_id
_entity_poly.type
_entity_poly.pdbx_seq_one_letter_code
_entity_poly.pdbx_strand_id
1 'polypeptide(L)'
;MNEKARRPNRVFTPEQKYEILKDIEKYRTIREGLQKHQISPSVYHRWKRQLTVGVNASLRNSKPLKSFDVRKLEEENRKLKEVVLNQSLMITSLKKEMSLD
;
A
#
# COMPACT_ATOMS: atom_id res chain seq x y z
N MET A 1 9.79 -30.48 35.72
CA MET A 1 9.03 -29.82 34.63
C MET A 1 9.81 -28.59 34.21
N ASN A 2 10.24 -28.50 32.95
CA ASN A 2 11.11 -27.42 32.48
C ASN A 2 10.25 -26.37 31.77
N GLU A 3 9.79 -25.36 32.51
CA GLU A 3 9.07 -24.21 31.97
C GLU A 3 10.04 -23.32 31.18
N LYS A 4 10.23 -23.62 29.90
CA LYS A 4 10.83 -22.67 28.97
C LYS A 4 9.84 -21.52 28.76
N ALA A 5 9.96 -20.47 29.58
CA ALA A 5 9.28 -19.21 29.38
C ALA A 5 9.48 -18.76 27.93
N ARG A 6 8.40 -18.75 27.14
CA ARG A 6 8.43 -18.26 25.75
C ARG A 6 8.81 -16.79 25.80
N ARG A 7 9.97 -16.43 25.25
CA ARG A 7 10.38 -15.03 25.12
C ARG A 7 9.26 -14.29 24.37
N PRO A 8 8.81 -13.13 24.85
CA PRO A 8 7.77 -12.37 24.16
C PRO A 8 8.20 -12.11 22.71
N ASN A 9 7.28 -12.30 21.77
CA ASN A 9 7.55 -12.03 20.36
C ASN A 9 7.95 -10.56 20.21
N ARG A 10 9.22 -10.32 19.87
CA ARG A 10 9.75 -8.98 19.64
C ARG A 10 9.07 -8.38 18.41
N VAL A 11 8.26 -7.34 18.60
CA VAL A 11 7.62 -6.58 17.53
C VAL A 11 8.45 -5.34 17.24
N PHE A 12 8.75 -5.10 15.97
CA PHE A 12 9.49 -3.93 15.52
C PHE A 12 8.58 -2.99 14.73
N THR A 13 8.67 -1.70 15.01
CA THR A 13 8.03 -0.67 14.18
C THR A 13 8.71 -0.59 12.81
N PRO A 14 8.05 -0.03 11.77
CA PRO A 14 8.67 0.18 10.47
C PRO A 14 9.99 0.98 10.55
N GLU A 15 10.04 2.01 11.38
CA GLU A 15 11.20 2.89 11.59
C GLU A 15 12.35 2.11 12.23
N GLN A 16 12.05 1.30 13.25
CA GLN A 16 13.04 0.42 13.88
C GLN A 16 13.62 -0.58 12.88
N LYS A 17 12.80 -1.19 12.02
CA LYS A 17 13.29 -2.11 10.98
C LYS A 17 14.25 -1.39 10.03
N TYR A 18 13.91 -0.16 9.62
CA TYR A 18 14.75 0.65 8.74
C TYR A 18 16.10 1.00 9.38
N GLU A 19 16.09 1.51 10.62
CA GLU A 19 17.33 1.83 11.33
C GLU A 19 18.22 0.61 11.54
N ILE A 20 17.63 -0.55 11.84
CA ILE A 20 18.38 -1.79 11.96
C ILE A 20 18.98 -2.23 10.61
N LEU A 21 18.23 -2.16 9.51
CA LEU A 21 18.77 -2.45 8.18
C LEU A 21 19.97 -1.55 7.85
N LYS A 22 19.83 -0.24 8.10
CA LYS A 22 20.88 0.76 7.87
C LYS A 22 22.10 0.54 8.76
N ASP A 23 21.90 0.15 10.02
CA ASP A 23 23.01 -0.16 10.93
C ASP A 23 23.75 -1.42 10.49
N ILE A 24 23.04 -2.49 10.09
CA ILE A 24 23.66 -3.74 9.60
C ILE A 24 24.56 -3.48 8.38
N GLU A 25 24.16 -2.59 7.47
CA GLU A 25 24.94 -2.26 6.26
C GLU A 25 26.25 -1.51 6.55
N LYS A 26 26.43 -0.96 7.76
CA LYS A 26 27.69 -0.31 8.17
C LYS A 26 28.76 -1.30 8.64
N TYR A 27 28.38 -2.55 8.95
CA TYR A 27 29.32 -3.57 9.41
C TYR A 27 30.14 -4.13 8.25
N ARG A 28 31.34 -4.63 8.55
CA ARG A 28 32.20 -5.28 7.55
C ARG A 28 31.54 -6.52 6.96
N THR A 29 30.78 -7.25 7.77
CA THR A 29 30.00 -8.39 7.33
C THR A 29 28.56 -8.31 7.84
N ILE A 30 27.59 -8.75 7.03
CA ILE A 30 26.18 -8.80 7.43
C ILE A 30 25.99 -9.65 8.70
N ARG A 31 26.78 -10.71 8.85
CA ARG A 31 26.72 -11.62 10.01
C ARG A 31 26.98 -10.91 11.34
N GLU A 32 27.93 -9.99 11.38
CA GLU A 32 28.22 -9.18 12.58
C GLU A 32 27.01 -8.31 12.97
N GLY A 33 26.42 -7.61 11.99
CA GLY A 33 25.23 -6.79 12.22
C GLY A 33 24.02 -7.62 12.67
N LEU A 34 23.81 -8.79 12.07
CA LEU A 34 22.75 -9.72 12.46
C LEU A 34 22.90 -10.19 13.91
N GLN A 35 24.13 -10.49 14.34
CA GLN A 35 24.42 -10.92 15.70
C GLN A 35 24.14 -9.81 16.72
N LYS A 36 24.54 -8.56 16.45
CA LYS A 36 24.28 -7.41 17.32
C LYS A 36 22.77 -7.18 17.54
N HIS A 37 21.99 -7.24 16.48
CA HIS A 37 20.55 -6.99 16.53
C HIS A 37 19.72 -8.21 16.91
N GLN A 38 20.34 -9.39 17.01
CA GLN A 38 19.71 -10.69 17.25
C GLN A 38 18.61 -10.99 16.22
N ILE A 39 18.92 -10.75 14.95
CA ILE A 39 18.01 -10.95 13.81
C ILE A 39 18.47 -12.14 13.00
N SER A 40 17.53 -12.99 12.59
CA SER A 40 17.85 -14.08 11.68
C SER A 40 18.11 -13.57 10.25
N PRO A 41 19.00 -14.23 9.48
CA PRO A 41 19.25 -13.85 8.09
C PRO A 41 17.96 -13.78 7.25
N SER A 42 17.03 -14.71 7.46
CA SER A 42 15.74 -14.75 6.74
C SER A 42 14.87 -13.51 6.99
N VAL A 43 14.82 -13.02 8.24
CA VAL A 43 14.10 -11.80 8.59
C VAL A 43 14.74 -10.58 7.95
N TYR A 44 16.07 -10.49 7.99
CA TYR A 44 16.82 -9.42 7.34
C TYR A 44 16.55 -9.35 5.83
N HIS A 45 16.70 -10.47 5.11
CA HIS A 45 16.47 -10.49 3.67
C HIS A 45 15.02 -10.17 3.31
N ARG A 46 14.06 -10.62 4.12
CA ARG A 46 12.65 -10.27 3.95
C ARG A 46 12.44 -8.75 4.10
N TRP A 47 12.96 -8.13 5.16
CA TRP A 47 12.82 -6.69 5.37
C TRP A 47 13.54 -5.88 4.30
N LYS A 48 14.75 -6.31 3.89
CA LYS A 48 15.50 -5.67 2.81
C LYS A 48 14.70 -5.68 1.50
N ARG A 49 14.10 -6.83 1.14
CA ARG A 49 13.22 -6.94 -0.02
C ARG A 49 12.01 -6.02 0.10
N GLN A 50 11.34 -6.00 1.27
CA GLN A 50 10.19 -5.11 1.52
C GLN A 50 10.56 -3.63 1.33
N LEU A 51 11.71 -3.21 1.86
CA LEU A 51 12.22 -1.84 1.70
C LEU A 51 12.48 -1.52 0.22
N THR A 52 13.20 -2.38 -0.50
CA THR A 52 13.51 -2.16 -1.93
C THR A 52 12.23 -2.09 -2.77
N VAL A 53 11.27 -2.99 -2.56
CA VAL A 53 10.00 -2.97 -3.29
C VAL A 53 9.19 -1.71 -2.96
N GLY A 54 9.11 -1.35 -1.67
CA GLY A 54 8.39 -0.15 -1.24
C GLY A 54 8.99 1.14 -1.80
N VAL A 55 10.31 1.28 -1.75
CA VAL A 55 11.03 2.43 -2.33
C VAL A 55 10.82 2.49 -3.84
N ASN A 56 10.97 1.37 -4.56
CA ASN A 56 10.76 1.33 -6.00
C ASN A 56 9.32 1.66 -6.39
N ALA A 57 8.33 1.24 -5.59
CA ALA A 57 6.93 1.58 -5.82
C ALA A 57 6.66 3.07 -5.55
N SER A 58 7.25 3.63 -4.48
CA SER A 58 7.02 5.00 -4.04
C SER A 58 7.77 6.05 -4.86
N LEU A 59 8.98 5.72 -5.34
CA LEU A 59 9.84 6.62 -6.12
C LEU A 59 9.75 6.34 -7.64
N ARG A 60 8.71 5.63 -8.08
CA ARG A 60 8.49 5.35 -9.49
C ARG A 60 8.14 6.65 -10.22
N ASN A 61 8.88 6.99 -11.27
CA ASN A 61 8.66 8.18 -12.11
C ASN A 61 7.36 8.15 -12.94
N SER A 62 6.59 7.07 -12.87
CA SER A 62 5.37 6.89 -13.66
C SER A 62 4.16 6.75 -12.76
N LYS A 63 2.99 7.16 -13.27
CA LYS A 63 1.72 7.21 -12.53
C LYS A 63 1.49 5.94 -11.68
N PRO A 64 1.03 6.10 -10.42
CA PRO A 64 0.69 4.98 -9.56
C PRO A 64 -0.21 3.99 -10.28
N LEU A 65 0.07 2.70 -10.11
CA LEU A 65 -0.79 1.67 -10.68
C LEU A 65 -2.12 1.70 -9.92
N LYS A 66 -3.14 2.34 -10.51
CA LYS A 66 -4.51 2.28 -9.95
C LYS A 66 -4.93 0.81 -9.84
N SER A 67 -5.45 0.42 -8.68
CA SER A 67 -5.97 -0.93 -8.48
C SER A 67 -7.11 -1.22 -9.45
N PHE A 68 -7.31 -2.50 -9.75
CA PHE A 68 -8.40 -2.95 -10.63
C PHE A 68 -9.76 -2.46 -10.14
N ASP A 69 -10.02 -2.55 -8.84
CA ASP A 69 -11.28 -2.13 -8.22
C ASP A 69 -11.53 -0.63 -8.38
N VAL A 70 -10.51 0.21 -8.21
CA VAL A 70 -10.62 1.66 -8.41
C VAL A 70 -10.97 1.97 -9.87
N ARG A 71 -10.34 1.28 -10.83
CA ARG A 71 -10.67 1.47 -12.25
C ARG A 71 -12.10 1.05 -12.57
N LYS A 72 -12.55 -0.08 -12.03
CA LYS A 72 -13.92 -0.58 -12.20
C LYS A 72 -14.94 0.42 -11.63
N LEU A 73 -14.70 0.92 -10.43
CA LEU A 73 -15.55 1.92 -9.78
C LEU A 73 -15.57 3.24 -10.56
N GLU A 74 -14.43 3.70 -11.09
CA GLU A 74 -14.38 4.90 -11.94
C GLU A 74 -15.22 4.74 -13.21
N GLU A 75 -15.21 3.55 -13.82
CA GLU A 75 -15.99 3.23 -15.00
C GLU A 75 -17.50 3.15 -14.71
N GLU A 76 -17.89 2.52 -13.60
CA GLU A 76 -19.28 2.51 -13.13
C GLU A 76 -19.75 3.94 -12.83
N ASN A 77 -18.91 4.76 -12.18
CA ASN A 77 -19.23 6.16 -11.88
C ASN A 77 -19.42 6.98 -13.17
N ARG A 78 -18.60 6.74 -14.20
CA ARG A 78 -18.77 7.36 -15.53
C ARG A 78 -20.12 7.01 -16.14
N LYS A 79 -20.50 5.73 -16.15
CA LYS A 79 -21.79 5.26 -16.67
C LYS A 79 -22.97 5.87 -15.91
N LEU A 80 -22.89 5.92 -14.57
CA LEU A 80 -23.92 6.52 -13.74
C LEU A 80 -24.09 8.02 -14.05
N LYS A 81 -22.98 8.76 -14.23
CA LYS A 81 -23.03 10.17 -14.62
C LYS A 81 -23.70 10.39 -15.98
N GLU A 82 -23.41 9.54 -16.97
CA GLU A 82 -24.07 9.58 -18.28
C GLU A 82 -25.57 9.32 -18.17
N VAL A 83 -25.99 8.32 -17.40
CA VAL A 83 -27.41 8.02 -17.17
C VAL A 83 -28.12 9.20 -16.49
N VAL A 84 -27.53 9.77 -15.43
CA VAL A 84 -28.10 10.91 -14.71
C VAL A 84 -28.22 12.13 -15.63
N LEU A 85 -27.21 12.39 -16.46
CA LEU A 85 -27.27 13.47 -17.45
C LEU A 85 -28.44 13.25 -18.42
N ASN A 86 -28.56 12.04 -18.99
CA ASN A 86 -29.63 11.71 -19.95
C ASN A 86 -31.02 11.84 -19.32
N GLN A 87 -31.19 11.37 -18.09
CA GLN A 87 -32.43 11.54 -17.34
C GLN A 87 -32.75 13.01 -17.09
N SER A 88 -31.74 13.81 -16.71
CA SER A 88 -31.93 15.25 -16.45
C SER A 88 -32.35 16.00 -17.71
N LEU A 89 -31.75 15.66 -18.86
CA LEU A 89 -32.13 16.24 -20.15
C LEU A 89 -33.55 15.84 -20.54
N MET A 90 -33.92 14.57 -20.39
CA MET A 90 -35.27 14.08 -20.68
C MET A 90 -36.32 14.77 -19.79
N ILE A 91 -36.08 14.87 -18.48
CA ILE A 91 -36.95 15.58 -17.54
C ILE A 91 -37.13 17.04 -17.98
N THR A 92 -36.03 17.71 -18.37
CA THR A 92 -36.08 19.10 -18.83
C THR A 92 -36.91 19.26 -20.10
N SER A 93 -36.74 18.37 -21.08
CA SER A 93 -37.52 18.38 -22.32
C SER A 93 -39.01 18.13 -22.06
N LEU A 94 -39.34 17.14 -21.21
CA LEU A 94 -40.73 16.85 -20.84
C LEU A 94 -41.40 18.00 -20.10
N LYS A 95 -40.69 18.67 -19.18
CA LYS A 95 -41.21 19.87 -18.50
C LYS A 95 -41.54 20.98 -19.49
N LYS A 96 -40.67 21.22 -20.47
CA LYS A 96 -40.92 22.18 -21.55
C LYS A 96 -42.15 21.82 -22.38
N GLU A 97 -42.27 20.56 -22.80
CA GLU A 97 -43.41 20.08 -23.60
C GLU A 97 -44.73 20.20 -22.84
N MET A 98 -44.72 19.92 -21.53
CA MET A 98 -45.89 20.02 -20.68
C MET A 98 -46.20 21.46 -20.23
N SER A 99 -45.41 22.46 -20.67
CA SER A 99 -45.52 23.85 -20.20
C SER A 99 -45.46 23.98 -18.68
N LEU A 100 -44.65 23.13 -18.03
CA LEU A 100 -44.45 23.08 -16.58
C LEU A 100 -43.26 23.92 -16.11
N ASP A 101 -42.83 24.89 -16.92
CA ASP A 101 -41.77 25.85 -16.60
C ASP A 101 -42.33 27.10 -15.90
#